data_AF-A0A419J9T2-F1
#
_entry.id   AF-A0A419J9T2-F1
#
_cell.length_a   1.000
_cell.length_b   1.000
_cell.length_c   1.000
_cell.angle_alpha   90.00
_cell.angle_beta   90.00
_cell.angle_gamma   90.00
#
_symmetry.space_group_name_H-M   'P 1'
#
loop_
_entity.id
_entity.type
_entity.pdbx_description
1 polymer ?
#
loop_
_entity_poly.entity_id
_entity_poly.type
_entity_poly.pdbx_seq_one_letter_code
_entity_poly.pdbx_strand_id
1 'polypeptide(L)'
;MTEEEIIKRILKAHPELSKREVMERLEAERKKTGSLISDAVLLRMIASELGVQIPQKISPFKLSIKDLVPSLNDVTVTGRVVAVFPSKTFEGGKSGRLASLLVADKSGVAVF
;
A
#
# COMPACT_ATOMS: atom_id res chain seq x y z
N MET A 1 8.07 10.84 -2.71
CA MET A 1 7.81 12.28 -2.50
C MET A 1 7.58 12.45 -1.02
N THR A 2 8.39 13.28 -0.36
CA THR A 2 8.33 13.51 1.09
C THR A 2 7.17 14.42 1.47
N GLU A 3 6.88 14.51 2.76
CA GLU A 3 5.86 15.40 3.30
C GLU A 3 6.18 16.87 2.99
N GLU A 4 7.45 17.30 3.08
CA GLU A 4 7.82 18.68 2.75
C GLU A 4 7.60 19.01 1.27
N GLU A 5 7.84 18.06 0.36
CA GLU A 5 7.60 18.24 -1.06
C GLU A 5 6.11 18.38 -1.38
N ILE A 6 5.26 17.65 -0.65
CA ILE A 6 3.80 17.78 -0.75
C ILE A 6 3.36 19.16 -0.27
N ILE A 7 3.80 19.58 0.92
CA ILE A 7 3.45 20.89 1.49
C ILE A 7 3.91 22.02 0.56
N LYS A 8 5.13 21.96 0.02
CA LYS A 8 5.63 22.94 -0.95
C LYS A 8 4.75 23.05 -2.19
N ARG A 9 4.24 21.92 -2.70
CA ARG A 9 3.32 21.91 -3.85
C ARG A 9 1.98 22.56 -3.53
N ILE A 10 1.42 22.27 -2.34
CA ILE A 10 0.17 22.89 -1.88
C ILE A 10 0.35 24.41 -1.79
N LEU A 11 1.40 24.89 -1.11
CA LEU A 11 1.66 26.32 -0.93
C LEU A 11 1.98 27.04 -2.26
N LYS A 12 2.57 26.34 -3.23
CA LYS A 12 2.81 26.91 -4.57
C LYS A 12 1.52 27.10 -5.36
N ALA A 13 0.55 26.21 -5.20
CA ALA A 13 -0.76 26.31 -5.86
C ALA A 13 -1.73 27.25 -5.12
N HIS A 14 -1.57 27.35 -3.79
CA HIS A 14 -2.38 28.18 -2.90
C HIS A 14 -1.49 29.12 -2.07
N PRO A 15 -0.99 30.23 -2.65
CA PRO A 15 -0.13 31.19 -1.96
C PRO A 15 -0.82 31.91 -0.80
N GLU A 16 -2.15 31.90 -0.77
CA GLU A 16 -2.98 32.43 0.32
C GLU A 16 -2.86 31.61 1.61
N LEU A 17 -2.44 30.35 1.51
CA LEU A 17 -2.24 29.48 2.65
C LEU A 17 -0.82 29.62 3.19
N SER A 18 -0.73 29.67 4.51
CA SER A 18 0.52 29.53 5.25
C SER A 18 0.82 28.06 5.53
N LYS A 19 2.11 27.75 5.73
CA LYS A 19 2.54 26.41 6.19
C LYS A 19 1.82 26.00 7.47
N ARG A 20 1.56 26.96 8.37
CA ARG A 20 0.89 26.72 9.64
C ARG A 20 -0.54 26.22 9.44
N GLU A 21 -1.30 26.84 8.54
CA GLU A 21 -2.69 26.42 8.26
C GLU A 21 -2.74 25.01 7.67
N VAL A 22 -1.79 24.65 6.79
CA VAL A 22 -1.69 23.28 6.25
C VAL A 22 -1.41 22.27 7.37
N MET A 23 -0.54 22.61 8.32
CA MET A 23 -0.25 21.76 9.49
C MET A 23 -1.44 21.65 10.45
N GLU A 24 -2.17 22.74 10.68
CA GLU A 24 -3.37 22.72 11.52
C GLU A 24 -4.47 21.84 10.90
N ARG A 25 -4.65 21.89 9.57
CA ARG A 25 -5.54 20.95 8.86
C ARG A 25 -5.08 19.50 8.95
N LEU A 26 -3.77 19.26 8.83
CA LEU A 26 -3.20 17.91 8.98
C LEU A 26 -3.50 17.32 10.36
N GLU A 27 -3.25 18.09 11.43
CA GLU A 27 -3.55 17.66 12.80
C GLU A 27 -5.05 17.43 13.03
N ALA A 28 -5.91 18.28 12.45
CA ALA A 28 -7.35 18.09 12.53
C ALA A 28 -7.79 16.78 11.85
N GLU A 29 -7.24 16.47 10.68
CA GLU A 29 -7.58 15.24 9.94
C GLU A 29 -7.02 14.00 10.63
N ARG A 30 -5.79 14.07 11.14
CA ARG A 30 -5.16 13.01 11.94
C ARG A 30 -5.99 12.61 13.15
N LYS A 31 -6.61 13.59 13.83
CA LYS A 31 -7.54 13.34 14.94
C LYS A 31 -8.82 12.63 14.51
N LYS A 32 -9.34 12.92 13.30
CA LYS A 32 -10.56 12.28 12.77
C LYS A 32 -10.33 10.84 12.36
N THR A 33 -9.22 10.56 11.67
CA THR A 33 -9.00 9.22 11.08
C THR A 33 -8.33 8.24 12.05
N GLY A 34 -7.86 8.73 13.20
CA GLY A 34 -7.02 7.97 14.10
C GLY A 34 -5.66 7.69 13.46
N SER A 35 -4.69 7.19 14.23
CA SER A 35 -3.31 6.91 13.77
C SER A 35 -3.21 5.77 12.73
N LEU A 36 -4.30 5.45 12.02
CA LEU A 36 -4.40 4.43 10.98
C LEU A 36 -3.84 4.91 9.63
N ILE A 37 -3.75 6.22 9.41
CA ILE A 37 -3.28 6.82 8.16
C ILE A 37 -2.02 7.64 8.41
N SER A 38 -1.00 7.45 7.57
CA SER A 38 0.23 8.23 7.61
C SER A 38 0.01 9.69 7.19
N ASP A 39 0.77 10.61 7.77
CA ASP A 39 0.70 12.05 7.47
C ASP A 39 0.90 12.34 5.97
N ALA A 40 1.79 11.61 5.28
CA ALA A 40 1.97 11.71 3.84
C ALA A 40 0.70 11.40 3.01
N VAL A 41 -0.20 10.54 3.50
CA VAL A 41 -1.48 10.21 2.84
C VAL A 41 -2.52 11.28 3.17
N LEU A 42 -2.60 11.71 4.43
CA LEU A 42 -3.48 12.81 4.85
C LEU A 42 -3.17 14.10 4.09
N LEU A 43 -1.89 14.44 3.95
CA LEU A 43 -1.45 15.60 3.16
C LEU A 43 -1.85 15.50 1.67
N ARG A 44 -1.91 14.28 1.11
CA ARG A 44 -2.41 14.08 -0.26
C ARG A 44 -3.92 14.25 -0.37
N MET A 45 -4.66 13.84 0.65
CA MET A 45 -6.10 14.08 0.72
C MET A 45 -6.38 15.59 0.78
N ILE A 46 -5.69 16.31 1.68
CA ILE A 46 -5.78 17.78 1.79
C ILE A 46 -5.41 18.45 0.45
N ALA A 47 -4.33 18.00 -0.20
CA ALA A 47 -3.96 18.52 -1.52
C ALA A 47 -5.07 18.28 -2.56
N SER A 48 -5.69 17.11 -2.56
CA SER A 48 -6.79 16.77 -3.47
C SER A 48 -8.03 17.63 -3.23
N GLU A 49 -8.39 17.91 -1.97
CA GLU A 49 -9.48 18.82 -1.61
C GLU A 49 -9.25 20.24 -2.12
N LEU A 50 -7.99 20.67 -2.12
CA LEU A 50 -7.55 21.95 -2.68
C LEU A 50 -7.40 21.91 -4.22
N GLY A 51 -7.69 20.79 -4.88
CA GLY A 51 -7.53 20.66 -6.34
C GLY A 51 -6.08 20.49 -6.81
N VAL A 52 -5.14 20.26 -5.89
CA VAL A 52 -3.72 20.02 -6.17
C VAL A 52 -3.48 18.53 -6.38
N GLN A 53 -3.30 18.12 -7.64
CA GLN A 53 -2.95 16.74 -7.95
C GLN A 53 -1.50 16.44 -7.56
N ILE A 54 -1.32 15.50 -6.63
CA ILE A 54 -0.01 15.00 -6.24
C ILE A 54 0.13 13.58 -6.77
N PRO A 55 0.97 13.36 -7.81
CA PRO A 55 1.21 12.03 -8.36
C PRO A 55 1.58 11.07 -7.23
N GLN A 56 0.79 10.01 -7.08
CA GLN A 56 1.21 8.88 -6.28
C GLN A 56 2.11 8.03 -7.18
N LYS A 57 3.39 7.94 -6.82
CA LYS A 57 4.10 6.70 -7.13
C LYS A 57 3.43 5.65 -6.25
N ILE A 58 2.47 4.93 -6.79
CA ILE A 58 2.01 3.67 -6.21
C ILE A 58 3.25 2.76 -6.31
N SER A 59 4.12 2.84 -5.31
CA SER A 59 4.98 1.70 -5.05
C SER A 59 3.99 0.66 -4.52
N PRO A 60 3.74 -0.45 -5.24
CA PRO A 60 2.97 -1.52 -4.64
C PRO A 60 3.63 -1.81 -3.30
N PHE A 61 2.83 -1.83 -2.24
CA PHE A 61 3.31 -2.23 -0.93
C PHE A 61 3.72 -3.70 -1.09
N LYS A 62 5.02 -3.94 -1.26
CA LYS A 62 5.58 -5.27 -1.48
C LYS A 62 5.89 -5.85 -0.12
N LEU A 63 5.08 -6.79 0.31
CA LEU A 63 5.34 -7.55 1.52
C LEU A 63 6.39 -8.64 1.21
N SER A 64 7.33 -8.86 2.13
CA SER A 64 8.26 -9.98 1.99
C SER A 64 7.57 -11.27 2.40
N ILE A 65 7.99 -12.41 1.82
CA ILE A 65 7.42 -13.73 2.12
C ILE A 65 7.45 -14.04 3.62
N LYS A 66 8.54 -13.71 4.33
CA LYS A 66 8.67 -13.96 5.77
C LYS A 66 7.63 -13.23 6.63
N ASP A 67 7.04 -12.16 6.12
CA ASP A 67 6.11 -11.30 6.85
C ASP A 67 4.64 -11.73 6.60
N LEU A 68 4.41 -12.73 5.74
CA LEU A 68 3.09 -13.31 5.51
C LEU A 68 2.64 -14.08 6.76
N VAL A 69 1.49 -13.68 7.29
CA VAL A 69 0.81 -14.36 8.40
C VAL A 69 -0.64 -14.68 8.02
N PRO A 70 -1.27 -15.68 8.66
CA PRO A 70 -2.69 -15.94 8.47
C PRO A 70 -3.54 -14.68 8.72
N SER A 71 -4.69 -14.61 8.05
CA SER A 71 -5.68 -13.51 8.19
C SER A 71 -5.33 -12.18 7.52
N LEU A 72 -4.21 -12.08 6.79
CA LEU A 72 -4.01 -10.97 5.85
C LEU A 72 -4.96 -11.12 4.66
N ASN A 73 -5.71 -10.05 4.32
CA ASN A 73 -6.75 -10.11 3.28
C ASN A 73 -6.25 -9.74 1.88
N ASP A 74 -5.56 -8.60 1.73
CA ASP A 74 -5.09 -8.08 0.44
C ASP A 74 -3.59 -7.82 0.52
N VAL A 75 -2.80 -8.72 -0.09
CA VAL A 75 -1.35 -8.67 -0.06
C VAL A 75 -0.78 -8.84 -1.45
N THR A 76 0.25 -8.06 -1.76
CA THR A 76 1.03 -8.20 -2.99
C THR A 76 2.46 -8.61 -2.64
N VAL A 77 2.89 -9.74 -3.21
CA VAL A 77 4.26 -10.27 -3.06
C VAL A 77 4.94 -10.26 -4.43
N THR A 78 6.25 -10.05 -4.46
CA THR A 78 7.06 -10.23 -5.66
C THR A 78 8.16 -11.24 -5.38
N GLY A 79 8.18 -12.34 -6.13
CA GLY A 79 9.19 -13.38 -5.98
C GLY A 79 9.49 -14.09 -7.30
N ARG A 80 10.50 -14.95 -7.28
CA ARG A 80 10.86 -15.85 -8.38
C ARG A 80 10.11 -17.17 -8.18
N VAL A 81 9.46 -17.67 -9.24
CA VAL A 81 8.94 -19.03 -9.26
C VAL A 81 10.13 -19.99 -9.34
N VAL A 82 10.31 -20.81 -8.31
CA VAL A 82 11.38 -21.81 -8.19
C VAL A 82 10.93 -23.16 -8.73
N ALA A 83 9.67 -23.52 -8.51
CA ALA A 83 9.09 -24.77 -9.02
C ALA A 83 7.60 -24.60 -9.34
N VAL A 84 7.14 -25.33 -10.35
CA VAL A 84 5.73 -25.49 -10.72
C VAL A 84 5.40 -26.96 -10.55
N PHE A 85 4.46 -27.29 -9.66
CA PHE A 85 4.05 -28.68 -9.45
C PHE A 85 2.90 -29.06 -10.38
N PRO A 86 2.84 -30.32 -10.88
CA PRO A 86 1.74 -30.80 -11.69
C PRO A 86 0.39 -30.65 -10.96
N SER A 87 -0.65 -30.29 -11.71
CA SER A 87 -2.00 -30.19 -11.15
C SER A 87 -2.50 -31.55 -10.67
N LYS A 88 -3.11 -31.61 -9.49
CA LYS A 88 -3.78 -32.78 -8.94
C LYS A 88 -5.29 -32.57 -8.99
N THR A 89 -6.02 -33.57 -9.50
CA THR A 89 -7.48 -33.61 -9.41
C THR A 89 -7.88 -34.21 -8.07
N PHE A 90 -8.89 -33.65 -7.44
CA PHE A 90 -9.48 -34.22 -6.22
C PHE A 90 -11.00 -34.30 -6.36
N GLU A 91 -11.58 -35.29 -5.71
CA GLU A 91 -13.03 -35.49 -5.59
C GLU A 91 -13.43 -35.43 -4.11
N GLY A 92 -14.46 -34.64 -3.83
CA GLY A 92 -14.97 -34.38 -2.49
C GLY A 92 -16.37 -33.77 -2.59
N GLY A 93 -16.80 -32.94 -1.63
CA GLY A 93 -18.11 -32.24 -1.73
C GLY A 93 -18.25 -31.37 -2.99
N LYS A 94 -17.13 -30.88 -3.54
CA LYS A 94 -16.98 -30.35 -4.90
C LYS A 94 -15.68 -30.91 -5.48
N SER A 95 -15.76 -31.50 -6.67
CA SER A 95 -14.55 -31.90 -7.40
C SER A 95 -13.82 -30.68 -7.96
N GLY A 96 -12.49 -30.78 -8.08
CA GLY A 96 -11.66 -29.67 -8.56
C GLY A 96 -10.24 -30.11 -8.93
N ARG A 97 -9.46 -29.14 -9.40
CA ARG A 97 -8.02 -29.31 -9.68
C ARG A 97 -7.23 -28.27 -8.90
N LEU A 98 -6.14 -28.70 -8.28
CA LEU A 98 -5.21 -27.86 -7.54
C LEU A 98 -3.84 -27.97 -8.21
N ALA A 99 -3.21 -26.83 -8.49
CA ALA A 99 -1.79 -26.76 -8.79
C ALA A 99 -1.13 -25.88 -7.73
N SER A 100 0.14 -26.14 -7.46
CA SER A 100 0.90 -25.35 -6.50
C SER A 100 2.22 -24.90 -7.11
N LEU A 101 2.70 -23.75 -6.64
CA LEU A 101 3.92 -23.09 -7.07
C LEU A 101 4.81 -22.85 -5.85
N LEU A 102 6.12 -23.07 -6.00
CA LEU A 102 7.09 -22.65 -5.01
C LEU A 102 7.66 -21.29 -5.42
N VAL A 103 7.46 -20.26 -4.61
CA VAL A 103 7.89 -18.88 -4.88
C VAL A 103 8.90 -18.43 -3.82
N ALA A 104 10.00 -17.83 -4.25
CA ALA A 104 11.07 -17.35 -3.38
C ALA A 104 11.34 -15.87 -3.56
N ASP A 105 11.65 -15.17 -2.47
CA ASP A 105 12.17 -13.81 -2.47
C ASP A 105 13.47 -13.73 -1.66
N LYS A 106 13.95 -12.52 -1.34
CA LYS A 106 15.18 -12.35 -0.54
C LYS A 106 15.03 -12.81 0.92
N SER A 107 13.80 -12.99 1.39
CA SER A 107 13.46 -13.27 2.78
C SER A 107 13.15 -14.74 3.05
N GLY A 108 12.68 -15.49 2.04
CA GLY A 108 12.34 -16.89 2.20
C GLY A 108 11.62 -17.49 1.00
N VAL A 109 10.94 -18.61 1.26
CA VAL A 109 10.21 -19.40 0.25
C VAL A 109 8.81 -19.72 0.78
N ALA A 110 7.80 -19.64 -0.07
CA ALA A 110 6.43 -20.02 0.24
C ALA A 110 5.81 -20.84 -0.90
N VAL A 111 4.83 -21.68 -0.54
CA VAL A 111 4.00 -22.43 -1.49
C VAL A 111 2.70 -21.66 -1.71
N PHE A 112 2.40 -21.39 -2.97
CA PHE A 112 1.13 -20.79 -3.44
C PHE A 112 0.32 -21.81 -4.23
#